data_AF-A0A973VTS4-F1
#
_entry.id   AF-A0A973VTS4-F1
#
_cell.length_a   1.000
_cell.length_b   1.000
_cell.length_c   1.000
_cell.angle_alpha   90.00
_cell.angle_beta   90.00
_cell.angle_gamma   90.00
#
_symmetry.space_group_name_H-M   'P 1'
#
loop_
_entity.id
_entity.type
_entity.pdbx_description
1 polymer ?
#
loop_
_entity_poly.entity_id
_entity_poly.type
_entity_poly.pdbx_seq_one_letter_code
_entity_poly.pdbx_strand_id
1 'polypeptide(L)' 'MDKPMRCQCGRTRTIVLDRHFRTALVCLTCDEIELAGPARPEQEPQEQVLTAR' A
#
# COMPACT_ATOMS: atom_id res chain seq x y z
N MET A 1 -3.98 4.45 -6.63
CA MET A 1 -4.37 3.08 -7.07
C MET A 1 -4.77 2.30 -5.84
N ASP A 2 -6.06 2.00 -5.67
CA ASP A 2 -6.57 1.12 -4.61
C ASP A 2 -5.99 -0.28 -4.75
N LYS A 3 -5.20 -0.69 -3.77
CA LYS A 3 -4.64 -2.05 -3.71
C LYS A 3 -5.80 -3.05 -3.60
N PRO A 4 -5.86 -4.12 -4.42
CA PRO A 4 -7.00 -5.02 -4.42
C PRO A 4 -7.14 -5.73 -3.07
N MET A 5 -8.18 -5.34 -2.32
CA MET A 5 -8.56 -5.88 -1.01
C MET A 5 -9.13 -7.30 -1.09
N ARG A 6 -9.16 -7.94 -2.27
CA ARG A 6 -9.62 -9.32 -2.46
C ARG A 6 -8.45 -10.25 -2.80
N CYS A 7 -8.42 -11.41 -2.17
CA CYS A 7 -7.54 -12.52 -2.50
C CYS A 7 -8.07 -13.28 -3.72
N GLN A 8 -7.19 -14.03 -4.39
CA GLN A 8 -7.54 -14.88 -5.54
C GLN A 8 -8.59 -15.95 -5.18
N CYS A 9 -8.71 -16.32 -3.90
CA CYS A 9 -9.75 -17.23 -3.42
C CYS A 9 -11.14 -16.57 -3.28
N GLY A 10 -11.30 -15.30 -3.66
CA GLY A 10 -12.55 -14.54 -3.60
C GLY A 10 -12.88 -13.93 -2.23
N ARG A 11 -12.06 -14.18 -1.20
CA ARG A 11 -12.25 -13.60 0.14
C ARG A 11 -11.58 -12.23 0.28
N THR A 12 -12.13 -11.41 1.16
CA THR A 12 -11.54 -10.12 1.55
C THR A 12 -10.26 -10.36 2.36
N ARG A 13 -9.22 -9.59 2.05
CA ARG A 13 -7.97 -9.53 2.79
C ARG A 13 -8.11 -8.57 3.96
N THR A 14 -7.55 -8.92 5.09
CA THR A 14 -7.51 -8.10 6.30
C THR A 14 -6.24 -7.27 6.32
N ILE A 15 -6.35 -5.99 6.69
CA ILE A 15 -5.19 -5.14 6.94
C ILE A 15 -4.63 -5.46 8.33
N VAL A 16 -3.34 -5.74 8.41
CA VAL A 16 -2.60 -5.93 9.66
C VAL A 16 -1.31 -5.12 9.65
N LEU A 17 -0.72 -4.90 10.82
CA LEU A 17 0.62 -4.35 10.98
C LEU A 17 1.60 -5.48 11.27
N ASP A 18 2.69 -5.56 10.50
CA ASP A 18 3.77 -6.50 10.79
C ASP A 18 4.61 -6.03 11.99
N ARG A 19 5.54 -6.88 12.44
CA ARG A 19 6.47 -6.56 13.55
C ARG A 19 7.36 -5.34 13.29
N HIS A 20 7.44 -4.86 12.06
CA HIS A 20 8.20 -3.68 11.65
C HIS A 20 7.28 -2.48 11.36
N PHE A 21 6.03 -2.52 11.85
CA PHE A 21 5.01 -1.48 11.65
C PHE A 21 4.69 -1.21 10.18
N ARG A 22 4.86 -2.21 9.31
CA ARG A 22 4.46 -2.12 7.91
C ARG A 22 3.07 -2.67 7.73
N THR A 23 2.26 -1.96 6.96
CA THR A 23 0.93 -2.42 6.59
C THR A 23 1.04 -3.64 5.67
N ALA A 24 0.36 -4.72 6.03
CA ALA A 24 0.27 -5.94 5.24
C ALA A 24 -1.20 -6.30 5.01
N LEU A 25 -1.48 -6.88 3.84
CA LEU A 25 -2.77 -7.49 3.54
C LEU A 25 -2.66 -9.00 3.71
N VAL A 26 -3.52 -9.57 4.53
CA VAL A 26 -3.50 -11.00 4.84
C VAL A 26 -4.81 -11.66 4.45
N CYS A 27 -4.75 -12.78 3.75
CA CYS A 27 -5.90 -13.67 3.60
C CYS A 27 -5.79 -14.83 4.59
N LEU A 28 -6.59 -14.81 5.65
CA LEU A 28 -6.58 -15.86 6.70
C LEU A 28 -6.95 -17.27 6.19
N THR A 29 -7.45 -17.38 4.96
CA THR A 29 -7.87 -18.66 4.36
C THR A 29 -6.77 -19.30 3.53
N CYS A 30 -6.00 -18.47 2.80
CA CYS A 30 -4.89 -18.94 1.98
C CYS A 30 -3.53 -18.79 2.69
N ASP A 31 -3.51 -18.13 3.85
CA ASP A 31 -2.29 -17.70 4.55
C ASP A 31 -1.36 -16.84 3.67
N GLU A 32 -1.95 -16.14 2.69
CA GLU A 32 -1.22 -15.23 1.80
C GLU A 32 -0.98 -13.89 2.50
N ILE A 33 0.26 -13.43 2.47
CA ILE A 33 0.68 -12.13 3.02
C ILE A 33 1.23 -11.27 1.89
N GLU A 34 0.60 -10.13 1.66
CA GLU A 34 1.03 -9.15 0.68
C GLU A 34 1.40 -7.84 1.39
N LEU A 35 2.70 -7.58 1.51
CA LEU A 35 3.19 -6.31 2.07
C LEU A 35 2.67 -5.16 1.21
N ALA A 36 2.01 -4.18 1.83
CA ALA A 36 1.81 -2.90 1.14
C ALA A 36 3.21 -2.33 0.94
N GLY A 37 3.59 -2.12 -0.33
CA GLY A 37 4.78 -1.34 -0.63
C GLY A 37 4.66 0.02 0.07
N PRO A 38 5.79 0.72 0.29
CA PRO A 38 5.72 2.07 0.84
C PRO A 38 4.68 2.83 0.03
N ALA A 39 3.68 3.41 0.73
CA ALA A 39 2.82 4.39 0.11
C ALA A 39 3.78 5.49 -0.35
N ARG A 40 4.16 5.47 -1.63
CA ARG A 40 4.85 6.61 -2.21
C ARG A 40 3.86 7.75 -1.98
N PRO A 41 4.22 8.81 -1.23
CA PRO A 41 3.40 10.00 -1.28
C PRO A 41 3.25 10.33 -2.76
N GLU A 42 2.01 10.50 -3.22
CA GLU A 42 1.75 11.03 -4.55
C GLU A 42 2.67 12.25 -4.70
N GLN A 43 3.56 12.21 -5.68
CA GLN A 43 4.41 13.34 -5.99
C GLN A 43 3.45 14.48 -6.31
N GLU A 44 3.33 15.43 -5.40
CA GLU A 44 2.75 16.74 -5.68
C GLU A 44 3.43 17.28 -6.96
N PRO A 45 2.66 17.92 -7.86
CA PRO A 45 3.18 18.36 -9.15
C PRO A 45 4.43 19.22 -8.92
N GLN A 46 5.47 19.04 -9.72
CA GLN A 46 6.65 19.90 -9.68
C GLN A 46 6.26 21.31 -10.18
N GLU A 47 5.61 22.08 -9.34
CA GLU A 47 5.51 23.52 -9.46
C GLU A 47 6.55 24.11 -8.50
N GLN A 48 7.82 24.08 -8.92
CA GLN A 48 8.82 24.99 -8.36
C GLN A 48 8.83 26.24 -9.25
N VAL A 49 8.12 27.24 -8.74
CA VAL A 49 8.09 28.63 -9.18
C VAL A 49 9.51 29.21 -9.25
N LEU A 50 9.78 29.89 -10.35
CA LEU A 50 10.71 31.02 -10.56
C LEU A 50 11.44 31.55 -9.30
N THR A 51 12.77 31.70 -9.35
CA THR A 51 13.50 32.96 -8.99
C THR A 51 15.04 32.86 -9.11
N ALA A 52 15.59 33.85 -9.84
CA ALA A 52 16.88 34.54 -9.67
C ALA A 52 18.23 33.80 -9.82
N ARG A 53 18.88 33.96 -10.98
CA ARG A 53 19.96 34.96 -11.21
C ARG A 53 20.29 35.11 -12.70
#